data_AF-U6CZG9-F1
#
_entry.id   AF-U6CZG9-F1
#
_cell.length_a   1.000
_cell.length_b   1.000
_cell.length_c   1.000
_cell.angle_alpha   90.00
_cell.angle_beta   90.00
_cell.angle_gamma   90.00
#
_symmetry.space_group_name_H-M   'P 1'
#
loop_
_entity.id
_entity.type
_entity.pdbx_description
1 polymer ?
#
loop_
_entity_poly.entity_id
_entity_poly.type
_entity_poly.pdbx_seq_one_letter_code
_entity_poly.pdbx_strand_id
1 'polypeptide(L)'
;EHWVHFAPKSDYDSSHNIEEYFASVASFMSLQLRDLVIKSLEDLVSFFMIHKAGNDFEEPYQEMEFFMPQLIMIKLEVNDPIIVFNPSFDDCWELIHNSFLEIIKNSREIPKVESILFPELKGYNLILGTVNTEEKLVSDFVDQTFEVYQKNQVGPHKYLNVYKKYDDLLD
;
A
#
# COMPACT_ATOMS: atom_id res chain seq x y z
N GLU A 1 16.99 -26.80 -19.95
CA GLU A 1 17.90 -27.12 -21.07
C GLU A 1 18.02 -26.02 -22.14
N HIS A 2 17.10 -25.06 -22.26
CA HIS A 2 17.08 -24.17 -23.43
C HIS A 2 18.04 -22.98 -23.43
N TRP A 3 18.65 -22.53 -22.33
CA TRP A 3 19.55 -21.35 -22.36
C TRP A 3 21.04 -21.70 -22.46
N VAL A 4 21.40 -22.96 -22.20
CA VAL A 4 22.81 -23.42 -22.12
C VAL A 4 23.57 -23.22 -23.43
N HIS A 5 22.87 -23.24 -24.57
CA HIS A 5 23.48 -23.03 -25.88
C HIS A 5 23.95 -21.58 -26.13
N PHE A 6 23.54 -20.62 -25.29
CA PHE A 6 24.03 -19.24 -25.30
C PHE A 6 25.30 -19.05 -24.47
N ALA A 7 25.67 -20.03 -23.63
CA ALA A 7 26.86 -19.94 -22.80
C ALA A 7 28.14 -20.03 -23.65
N PRO A 8 29.22 -19.31 -23.28
CA PRO A 8 30.53 -19.47 -23.90
C PRO A 8 31.01 -20.92 -23.76
N LYS A 9 31.61 -21.48 -24.82
CA LYS A 9 32.08 -22.88 -24.84
C LYS A 9 33.56 -23.00 -24.46
N SER A 10 34.25 -21.86 -24.41
CA SER A 10 35.67 -21.70 -24.14
C SER A 10 35.89 -20.37 -23.40
N ASP A 11 36.99 -20.25 -22.66
CA ASP A 11 37.34 -19.03 -21.91
C ASP A 11 37.62 -17.82 -22.82
N TYR A 12 37.79 -18.05 -24.12
CA TYR A 12 37.98 -17.01 -25.14
C TYR A 12 36.67 -16.58 -25.82
N ASP A 13 35.57 -17.29 -25.58
CA ASP A 13 34.28 -16.98 -26.17
C ASP A 13 33.60 -15.85 -25.39
N SER A 14 32.88 -14.98 -26.10
CA SER A 14 32.13 -13.89 -25.47
C SER A 14 30.90 -14.42 -24.70
N SER A 15 30.66 -13.85 -23.52
CA SER A 15 29.43 -14.03 -22.72
C SER A 15 28.24 -13.22 -23.23
N HIS A 16 28.38 -12.42 -24.29
CA HIS A 16 27.36 -11.48 -24.75
C HIS A 16 25.99 -12.12 -24.98
N ASN A 17 25.93 -13.29 -25.62
CA ASN A 17 24.65 -13.94 -25.92
C ASN A 17 23.88 -14.38 -24.67
N ILE A 18 24.59 -14.91 -23.65
CA ILE A 18 23.95 -15.34 -22.41
C ILE A 18 23.56 -14.13 -21.55
N GLU A 19 24.35 -13.05 -21.58
CA GLU A 19 24.02 -11.78 -20.93
C GLU A 19 22.76 -11.15 -21.53
N GLU A 20 22.65 -11.05 -22.86
CA GLU A 20 21.47 -10.52 -23.56
C GLU A 20 20.21 -11.37 -23.31
N TYR A 21 20.37 -12.69 -23.26
CA TYR A 21 19.29 -13.60 -22.90
C TYR A 21 18.77 -13.30 -21.48
N PHE A 22 19.65 -13.24 -20.48
CA PHE A 22 19.23 -12.96 -19.11
C PHE A 22 18.76 -11.52 -18.91
N ALA A 23 19.30 -10.54 -19.64
CA ALA A 23 18.77 -9.18 -19.68
C ALA A 23 17.32 -9.13 -20.20
N SER A 24 17.02 -9.92 -21.24
CA SER A 24 15.66 -10.06 -21.77
C SER A 24 14.71 -10.71 -20.76
N VAL A 25 15.17 -11.78 -20.09
CA VAL A 25 14.40 -12.44 -19.02
C VAL A 25 14.15 -11.50 -17.84
N ALA A 26 15.17 -10.79 -17.37
CA ALA A 26 15.05 -9.82 -16.29
C ALA A 26 14.10 -8.67 -16.64
N SER A 27 14.12 -8.19 -17.89
CA SER A 27 13.19 -7.16 -18.37
C SER A 27 11.75 -7.67 -18.34
N PHE A 28 11.51 -8.89 -18.82
CA PHE A 28 10.18 -9.50 -18.78
C PHE A 28 9.69 -9.72 -17.34
N MET A 29 10.53 -10.27 -16.47
CA MET A 29 10.19 -10.48 -15.05
C MET A 29 9.94 -9.15 -14.32
N SER A 30 10.68 -8.08 -14.65
CA SER A 30 10.45 -6.74 -14.10
C SER A 30 9.07 -6.20 -14.50
N LEU A 31 8.63 -6.40 -15.74
CA LEU A 31 7.29 -6.02 -16.17
C LEU A 31 6.20 -6.80 -15.41
N GLN A 32 6.41 -8.10 -15.21
CA GLN A 32 5.47 -8.94 -14.43
C GLN A 32 5.41 -8.53 -12.96
N LEU A 33 6.56 -8.23 -12.35
CA LEU A 33 6.63 -7.74 -10.97
C LEU A 33 5.92 -6.40 -10.84
N ARG A 34 6.13 -5.48 -11.79
CA ARG A 34 5.42 -4.18 -11.82
C ARG A 34 3.91 -4.37 -11.91
N ASP A 35 3.44 -5.22 -12.81
CA ASP A 35 2.00 -5.53 -12.95
C ASP A 35 1.41 -6.10 -11.65
N LEU A 36 2.12 -7.00 -10.96
CA LEU A 36 1.71 -7.57 -9.68
C LEU A 36 1.60 -6.49 -8.58
N VAL A 37 2.57 -5.58 -8.51
CA VAL A 37 2.58 -4.47 -7.54
C VAL A 37 1.42 -3.52 -7.82
N ILE A 38 1.19 -3.15 -9.08
CA ILE A 38 0.07 -2.28 -9.47
C ILE A 38 -1.26 -2.90 -9.03
N LYS A 39 -1.49 -4.19 -9.33
CA LYS A 39 -2.70 -4.91 -8.92
C LYS A 39 -2.87 -4.95 -7.40
N SER A 40 -1.78 -5.10 -6.65
CA SER A 40 -1.82 -5.08 -5.18
C SER A 40 -2.23 -3.70 -4.64
N LEU A 41 -1.77 -2.61 -5.28
CA LEU A 41 -2.20 -1.26 -4.94
C LEU A 41 -3.67 -1.02 -5.31
N GLU A 42 -4.12 -1.50 -6.47
CA GLU A 42 -5.53 -1.44 -6.90
C GLU A 42 -6.46 -2.19 -5.95
N ASP A 43 -6.04 -3.36 -5.47
CA ASP A 43 -6.76 -4.14 -4.46
C ASP A 43 -6.89 -3.37 -3.15
N LEU A 44 -5.82 -2.71 -2.69
CA LEU A 44 -5.84 -1.86 -1.50
C LEU A 44 -6.78 -0.65 -1.67
N VAL A 45 -6.74 0.02 -2.81
CA VAL A 45 -7.69 1.10 -3.13
C VAL A 45 -9.12 0.58 -3.11
N SER A 46 -9.37 -0.55 -3.75
CA SER A 46 -10.70 -1.19 -3.81
C SER A 46 -11.23 -1.54 -2.42
N PHE A 47 -10.36 -1.96 -1.52
CA PHE A 47 -10.69 -2.22 -0.12
C PHE A 47 -11.24 -0.98 0.60
N PHE A 48 -10.68 0.21 0.38
CA PHE A 48 -11.20 1.45 0.96
C PHE A 48 -12.42 2.00 0.20
N MET A 49 -12.50 1.79 -1.11
CA MET A 49 -13.57 2.30 -1.95
C MET A 49 -14.97 1.77 -1.58
N ILE A 50 -15.06 0.70 -0.78
CA ILE A 50 -16.33 0.25 -0.20
C ILE A 50 -16.98 1.36 0.67
N HIS A 51 -16.18 2.26 1.25
CA HIS A 51 -16.63 3.40 2.09
C HIS A 51 -16.70 4.73 1.34
N LYS A 52 -16.67 4.74 0.00
CA LYS A 52 -16.62 5.98 -0.80
C LYS A 52 -17.80 6.94 -0.60
N ALA A 53 -18.93 6.45 -0.10
CA ALA A 53 -20.12 7.25 0.20
C ALA A 53 -19.90 8.19 1.40
N GLY A 54 -18.86 7.95 2.21
CA GLY A 54 -18.65 8.64 3.47
C GLY A 54 -19.52 8.08 4.59
N ASN A 55 -19.37 8.66 5.77
CA ASN A 55 -20.13 8.30 6.97
C ASN A 55 -20.87 9.51 7.56
N ASP A 56 -21.19 10.48 6.71
CA ASP A 56 -21.96 11.65 7.09
C ASP A 56 -23.44 11.27 7.29
N PHE A 57 -23.81 11.01 8.54
CA PHE A 57 -25.14 10.56 8.92
C PHE A 57 -26.07 11.74 9.28
N GLU A 58 -27.37 11.51 9.17
CA GLU A 58 -28.39 12.44 9.66
C GLU A 58 -28.58 12.26 11.17
N GLU A 59 -28.62 13.36 11.93
CA GLU A 59 -28.83 13.29 13.38
C GLU A 59 -30.32 13.05 13.72
N PRO A 60 -30.63 12.23 14.75
CA PRO A 60 -29.70 11.56 15.66
C PRO A 60 -29.08 10.30 15.06
N TYR A 61 -27.88 9.94 15.53
CA TYR A 61 -27.20 8.71 15.11
C TYR A 61 -28.09 7.47 15.32
N GLN A 62 -28.27 6.67 14.26
CA GLN A 62 -29.04 5.42 14.32
C GLN A 62 -28.10 4.21 14.15
N GLU A 63 -27.87 3.48 15.23
CA GLU A 63 -26.95 2.32 15.26
C GLU A 63 -27.29 1.27 14.20
N MET A 64 -28.58 1.05 13.94
CA MET A 64 -29.07 0.03 13.00
C MET A 64 -28.96 0.47 11.53
N GLU A 65 -28.36 1.62 11.20
CA GLU A 65 -28.17 2.07 9.82
C GLU A 65 -26.76 1.71 9.27
N PHE A 66 -25.83 1.27 10.13
CA PHE A 66 -24.43 1.02 9.76
C PHE A 66 -24.04 -0.46 9.90
N PHE A 67 -24.38 -1.27 8.90
CA PHE A 67 -24.02 -2.70 8.85
C PHE A 67 -22.73 -3.00 8.07
N MET A 68 -22.05 -1.98 7.57
CA MET A 68 -20.79 -2.19 6.85
C MET A 68 -19.64 -2.52 7.82
N PRO A 69 -18.78 -3.50 7.50
CA PRO A 69 -17.60 -3.80 8.30
C PRO A 69 -16.72 -2.56 8.49
N GLN A 70 -16.38 -2.25 9.75
CA GLN A 70 -15.45 -1.18 10.09
C GLN A 70 -14.00 -1.59 9.80
N LEU A 71 -13.23 -0.70 9.17
CA LEU A 71 -11.81 -0.95 8.87
C LEU A 71 -10.89 -0.52 10.02
N ILE A 72 -11.18 0.63 10.61
CA ILE A 72 -10.39 1.23 11.69
C ILE A 72 -11.33 1.57 12.84
N MET A 73 -10.93 1.20 14.05
CA MET A 73 -11.65 1.56 15.27
C MET A 73 -10.96 2.76 15.91
N ILE A 74 -11.71 3.84 16.10
CA ILE A 74 -11.27 5.03 16.81
C ILE A 74 -12.01 5.10 18.14
N LYS A 75 -11.29 5.34 19.23
CA LYS A 75 -11.86 5.53 20.56
C LYS A 75 -11.95 7.01 20.88
N LEU A 76 -12.97 7.37 21.64
CA LEU A 76 -13.07 8.67 22.29
C LEU A 76 -12.45 8.54 23.69
N GLU A 77 -11.45 9.36 23.97
CA GLU A 77 -10.78 9.41 25.27
C GLU A 77 -10.95 10.79 25.89
N VAL A 78 -11.21 10.84 27.19
CA VAL A 78 -11.29 12.08 27.95
C VAL A 78 -9.89 12.41 28.46
N ASN A 79 -9.27 13.43 27.87
CA ASN A 79 -8.07 14.08 28.36
C ASN A 79 -8.50 15.43 28.93
N ASP A 80 -9.02 15.42 30.16
CA ASP A 80 -9.63 16.56 30.84
C ASP A 80 -8.91 17.90 30.53
N PRO A 81 -9.62 18.91 29.96
CA PRO A 81 -11.07 19.00 29.72
C PRO A 81 -11.51 18.62 28.30
N ILE A 82 -10.67 17.97 27.49
CA ILE A 82 -10.94 17.72 26.07
C ILE A 82 -11.23 16.24 25.77
N ILE A 83 -12.21 15.99 24.90
CA ILE A 83 -12.41 14.68 24.28
C ILE A 83 -11.53 14.61 23.04
N VAL A 84 -10.68 13.58 22.96
CA VAL A 84 -9.78 13.33 21.83
C VAL A 84 -10.10 12.02 21.14
N PHE A 85 -9.73 11.93 19.86
CA PHE A 85 -9.76 10.68 19.10
C PHE A 85 -8.44 9.93 19.29
N ASN A 86 -8.50 8.66 19.68
CA ASN A 86 -7.35 7.78 19.82
C ASN A 86 -7.59 6.45 19.08
N PRO A 87 -6.78 6.09 18.07
CA PRO A 87 -5.74 6.90 17.42
C PRO A 87 -6.29 8.19 16.81
N SER A 88 -5.44 9.20 16.60
CA SER A 88 -5.85 10.42 15.91
C SER A 88 -6.15 10.15 14.43
N PHE A 89 -6.80 11.09 13.74
CA PHE A 89 -7.01 10.96 12.30
C PHE A 89 -5.70 10.98 11.51
N ASP A 90 -4.67 11.68 12.00
CA ASP A 90 -3.37 11.68 11.33
C ASP A 90 -2.68 10.33 11.50
N ASP A 91 -2.73 9.73 12.69
CA ASP A 91 -2.20 8.38 12.94
C ASP A 91 -2.91 7.32 12.08
N CYS A 92 -4.23 7.44 11.95
CA CYS A 92 -5.03 6.56 11.09
C CYS A 92 -4.63 6.70 9.62
N TRP A 93 -4.44 7.95 9.15
CA TRP A 93 -4.00 8.18 7.78
C TRP A 93 -2.59 7.65 7.53
N GLU A 94 -1.67 7.88 8.47
CA GLU A 94 -0.32 7.37 8.40
C GLU A 94 -0.31 5.84 8.26
N LEU A 95 -1.14 5.12 9.03
CA LEU A 95 -1.29 3.66 8.89
C LEU A 95 -1.74 3.24 7.48
N ILE A 96 -2.75 3.92 6.92
CA ILE A 96 -3.25 3.65 5.58
C ILE A 96 -2.17 3.94 4.54
N HIS A 97 -1.55 5.12 4.60
CA HIS A 97 -0.50 5.55 3.69
C HIS A 97 0.70 4.59 3.72
N ASN A 98 1.14 4.18 4.91
CA ASN A 98 2.24 3.23 5.09
C ASN A 98 1.95 1.86 4.48
N SER A 99 0.67 1.47 4.34
CA SER A 99 0.30 0.23 3.67
C SER A 99 0.65 0.26 2.16
N PHE A 100 0.48 1.40 1.49
CA PHE A 100 0.94 1.58 0.09
C PHE A 100 2.46 1.49 -0.01
N LEU A 101 3.17 2.16 0.91
CA LEU A 101 4.63 2.15 0.94
C LEU A 101 5.18 0.75 1.19
N GLU A 102 4.55 -0.03 2.06
CA GLU A 102 5.00 -1.38 2.39
C GLU A 102 4.82 -2.35 1.21
N ILE A 103 3.73 -2.25 0.43
CA ILE A 103 3.56 -3.01 -0.82
C ILE A 103 4.72 -2.74 -1.78
N ILE A 104 5.04 -1.46 -2.00
CA ILE A 104 6.11 -1.07 -2.92
C ILE A 104 7.48 -1.51 -2.39
N LYS A 105 7.76 -1.26 -1.10
CA LYS A 105 9.02 -1.60 -0.44
C LYS A 105 9.33 -3.10 -0.54
N ASN A 106 8.36 -3.96 -0.29
CA ASN A 106 8.57 -5.42 -0.36
C ASN A 106 8.81 -5.93 -1.79
N SER A 107 8.47 -5.15 -2.81
CA SER A 107 8.79 -5.52 -4.20
C SER A 107 10.23 -5.19 -4.62
N ARG A 108 10.96 -4.38 -3.84
CA ARG A 108 12.30 -3.89 -4.21
C ARG A 108 13.43 -4.88 -3.96
N GLU A 109 13.17 -6.05 -3.38
CA GLU A 109 14.21 -7.02 -3.01
C GLU A 109 14.15 -8.30 -3.85
N ILE A 110 13.41 -8.30 -4.97
CA ILE A 110 13.28 -9.47 -5.83
C ILE A 110 14.52 -9.61 -6.73
N PRO A 111 15.31 -10.68 -6.57
CA PRO A 111 16.53 -10.88 -7.35
C PRO A 111 16.20 -11.27 -8.81
N LYS A 112 17.10 -10.90 -9.73
CA LYS A 112 17.09 -11.45 -11.09
C LYS A 112 17.41 -12.94 -11.06
N VAL A 113 16.95 -13.68 -12.06
CA VAL A 113 17.11 -15.14 -12.07
C VAL A 113 18.58 -15.58 -12.14
N GLU A 114 19.42 -14.82 -12.84
CA GLU A 114 20.84 -15.14 -12.99
C GLU A 114 21.61 -15.09 -11.66
N SER A 115 21.20 -14.26 -10.69
CA SER A 115 21.86 -14.26 -9.37
C SER A 115 21.57 -15.51 -8.54
N ILE A 116 20.52 -16.26 -8.89
CA ILE A 116 20.19 -17.56 -8.30
C ILE A 116 20.93 -18.68 -9.04
N LEU A 117 20.97 -18.60 -10.38
CA LEU A 117 21.59 -19.62 -11.22
C LEU A 117 23.12 -19.64 -11.15
N PHE A 118 23.74 -18.48 -10.96
CA PHE A 118 25.20 -18.33 -10.92
C PHE A 118 25.62 -17.80 -9.53
N PRO A 119 26.02 -18.69 -8.60
CA PRO A 119 26.45 -18.28 -7.26
C PRO A 119 27.61 -17.28 -7.26
N GLU A 120 28.41 -17.24 -8.32
CA GLU A 120 29.51 -16.31 -8.55
C GLU A 120 29.03 -14.86 -8.72
N LEU A 121 27.77 -14.69 -9.12
CA LEU A 121 27.12 -13.38 -9.23
C LEU A 121 26.47 -12.93 -7.91
N LYS A 122 26.60 -13.70 -6.83
CA LYS A 122 26.15 -13.27 -5.50
C LYS A 122 26.97 -12.06 -5.04
N GLY A 123 26.27 -11.01 -4.60
CA GLY A 123 26.88 -9.76 -4.15
C GLY A 123 26.86 -8.63 -5.19
N TYR A 124 26.56 -8.94 -6.45
CA TYR A 124 26.19 -7.91 -7.41
C TYR A 124 24.74 -7.45 -7.17
N ASN A 125 24.47 -6.16 -7.37
CA ASN A 125 23.12 -5.58 -7.23
C ASN A 125 22.23 -5.98 -8.43
N LEU A 126 21.82 -7.25 -8.47
CA LEU A 126 21.03 -7.87 -9.53
C LEU A 126 19.58 -8.02 -9.07
N ILE A 127 18.89 -6.89 -8.95
CA ILE A 127 17.48 -6.81 -8.53
C ILE A 127 16.61 -6.46 -9.74
N LEU A 128 15.38 -6.96 -9.77
CA LEU A 128 14.38 -6.61 -10.78
C LEU A 128 13.90 -5.16 -10.61
N GLY A 129 13.56 -4.52 -11.73
CA GLY A 129 12.89 -3.22 -11.70
C GLY A 129 11.44 -3.38 -11.26
N THR A 130 10.99 -2.51 -10.35
CA THR A 130 9.61 -2.51 -9.83
C THR A 130 9.04 -1.08 -9.81
N VAL A 131 7.83 -0.90 -9.27
CA VAL A 131 7.18 0.39 -9.07
C VAL A 131 7.93 1.21 -8.02
N ASN A 132 8.09 2.51 -8.26
CA ASN A 132 8.69 3.45 -7.32
C ASN A 132 7.64 4.35 -6.67
N THR A 133 7.97 4.83 -5.48
CA THR A 133 7.10 5.67 -4.65
C THR A 133 6.82 7.04 -5.26
N GLU A 134 7.73 7.51 -6.11
CA GLU A 134 7.67 8.81 -6.79
C GLU A 134 6.89 8.76 -8.11
N GLU A 135 6.40 7.58 -8.52
CA GLU A 135 5.60 7.44 -9.73
C GLU A 135 4.22 8.08 -9.55
N LYS A 136 3.78 8.86 -10.55
CA LYS A 136 2.45 9.51 -10.55
C LYS A 136 1.30 8.52 -10.28
N LEU A 137 1.43 7.29 -10.77
CA LEU A 137 0.44 6.24 -10.52
C LEU A 137 0.24 5.98 -9.02
N VAL A 138 1.31 6.01 -8.22
CA VAL A 138 1.25 5.79 -6.78
C VAL A 138 0.55 6.97 -6.10
N SER A 139 0.91 8.21 -6.46
CA SER A 139 0.21 9.38 -5.92
C SER A 139 -1.27 9.37 -6.27
N ASP A 140 -1.63 9.00 -7.50
CA ASP A 140 -3.03 8.91 -7.94
C ASP A 140 -3.84 7.91 -7.07
N PHE A 141 -3.25 6.74 -6.71
CA PHE A 141 -3.90 5.75 -5.83
C PHE A 141 -4.03 6.23 -4.38
N VAL A 142 -2.99 6.90 -3.86
CA VAL A 142 -2.98 7.48 -2.51
C VAL A 142 -4.03 8.58 -2.41
N ASP A 143 -4.08 9.50 -3.38
CA ASP A 143 -5.03 10.61 -3.43
C ASP A 143 -6.47 10.10 -3.49
N GLN A 144 -6.75 9.10 -4.33
CA GLN A 144 -8.07 8.47 -4.40
C GLN A 144 -8.50 7.90 -3.04
N THR A 145 -7.58 7.26 -2.32
CA THR A 145 -7.86 6.69 -0.99
C THR A 145 -8.03 7.80 0.06
N PHE A 146 -7.26 8.88 -0.05
CA PHE A 146 -7.35 10.03 0.84
C PHE A 146 -8.71 10.73 0.75
N GLU A 147 -9.26 10.90 -0.46
CA GLU A 147 -10.58 11.50 -0.63
C GLU A 147 -11.68 10.68 0.09
N VAL A 148 -11.59 9.35 0.01
CA VAL A 148 -12.50 8.45 0.74
C VAL A 148 -12.31 8.61 2.24
N TYR A 149 -11.05 8.64 2.69
CA TYR A 149 -10.70 8.80 4.09
C TYR A 149 -11.28 10.10 4.68
N GLN A 150 -11.11 11.24 4.00
CA GLN A 150 -11.64 12.54 4.41
C GLN A 150 -13.17 12.53 4.56
N LYS A 151 -13.88 11.93 3.60
CA LYS A 151 -15.36 11.79 3.68
C LYS A 151 -15.82 10.94 4.87
N ASN A 152 -14.96 10.09 5.40
CA ASN A 152 -15.24 9.23 6.55
C ASN A 152 -14.77 9.83 7.90
N GLN A 153 -14.33 11.08 7.93
CA GLN A 153 -14.03 11.78 9.19
C GLN A 153 -15.27 12.49 9.77
N VAL A 154 -16.28 12.77 8.95
CA VAL A 154 -17.44 13.59 9.34
C VAL A 154 -18.28 12.90 10.42
N GLY A 155 -18.55 11.60 10.25
CA GLY A 155 -19.34 10.80 11.20
C GLY A 155 -18.79 10.85 12.62
N PRO A 156 -17.51 10.49 12.87
CA PRO A 156 -16.93 10.56 14.22
C PRO A 156 -17.03 11.94 14.87
N HIS A 157 -16.83 13.03 14.10
CA HIS A 157 -17.00 14.40 14.62
C HIS A 157 -18.46 14.71 14.98
N LYS A 158 -19.42 14.32 14.13
CA LYS A 158 -20.85 14.45 14.44
C LYS A 158 -21.23 13.61 15.67
N TYR A 159 -20.65 12.43 15.82
CA TYR A 159 -20.94 11.53 16.94
C TYR A 159 -20.59 12.14 18.30
N LEU A 160 -19.62 13.07 18.38
CA LEU A 160 -19.35 13.85 19.59
C LEU A 160 -20.57 14.64 20.08
N ASN A 161 -21.47 15.09 19.19
CA ASN A 161 -22.68 15.82 19.58
C ASN A 161 -23.61 14.98 20.45
N VAL A 162 -23.58 13.65 20.34
CA VAL A 162 -24.34 12.73 21.19
C VAL A 162 -23.92 12.86 22.66
N TYR A 163 -22.64 13.18 22.92
CA TYR A 163 -22.10 13.31 24.26
C TYR A 163 -22.18 14.72 24.84
N LYS A 164 -22.41 15.77 24.03
CA LYS A 164 -22.51 17.16 24.51
C LYS A 164 -23.54 17.37 25.62
N LYS A 165 -24.63 16.59 25.65
CA LYS A 165 -25.63 16.64 26.74
C LYS A 165 -25.11 16.15 28.09
N TYR A 166 -23.93 15.55 28.12
CA TYR A 166 -23.27 15.03 29.31
C TYR A 166 -22.02 15.82 29.70
N ASP A 167 -21.79 17.00 29.09
CA ASP A 167 -20.64 17.86 29.40
C ASP A 167 -20.57 18.18 30.90
N ASP A 168 -21.73 18.45 31.52
CA ASP A 168 -21.87 18.72 32.96
C ASP A 168 -21.41 17.54 33.87
N LEU A 169 -21.19 16.34 33.31
CA LEU A 169 -20.69 15.17 34.04
C LEU A 169 -19.18 14.99 33.94
N LEU A 170 -18.49 15.84 33.17
CA LEU A 170 -17.04 15.80 32.97
C LEU A 170 -16.28 16.77 33.90
N ASP A 171 -17.01 17.58 34.69
CA ASP A 171 -16.49 18.39 35.83
C ASP A 171 -16.29 17.54 37.11
#